data_AF-A0A969X5B3-F1
#
_entry.id   AF-A0A969X5B3-F1
#
_cell.length_a   1.000
_cell.length_b   1.000
_cell.length_c   1.000
_cell.angle_alpha   90.00
_cell.angle_beta   90.00
_cell.angle_gamma   90.00
#
_symmetry.space_group_name_H-M   'P 1'
#
loop_
_entity.id
_entity.type
_entity.pdbx_description
1 polymer ?
#
loop_
_entity_poly.entity_id
_entity_poly.type
_entity_poly.pdbx_seq_one_letter_code
_entity_poly.pdbx_strand_id
1 'polypeptide(L)'
;AILFTINTLFAADIPNEVYLDLWLIVAGIFAPACFLAGFPAYGEDNKNDEYPKFLQGLLLYIVMPLLSVYTAILYIYFLKIIITRFWPAGIVSHLVLWYSLVSTVVIFFSYLLKEKNTRARLFIAYFPKLILPLMIMMFAAMGIRISAYGITENRYFVLIGGLWTTGCMLYYALKRDAMNIKIVLSLALVAVFAVSGPWSAYSVSKYSQNMQMKKLLLRNNMLVDGEIVPSAEIPQSDKVSISSIVQYFERNHNLNELHVLPQDFSMSDMEETFGFDFALSSTQTAYFRHHPEETFGLLDVGDYDYFIPSFAEFQEEGTLINKDSLSIAYEAETLKISKDGQLLYTKDIAEAALDIHNANIGKDSLKNEEMIFVDETEHLKIMVIFQSIYGTENGEPSIDWLDFAVLLKIY
;
A
#
# COMPACT_ATOMS: atom_id res chain seq x y z
N ALA A 1 -12.56 -5.80 2.89
CA ALA A 1 -12.01 -6.73 1.88
C ALA A 1 -12.63 -6.54 0.48
N ILE A 2 -13.96 -6.67 0.32
CA ILE A 2 -14.61 -6.49 -1.01
C ILE A 2 -14.43 -5.06 -1.52
N LEU A 3 -14.80 -4.05 -0.71
CA LEU A 3 -14.60 -2.65 -1.10
C LEU A 3 -13.14 -2.35 -1.43
N PHE A 4 -12.21 -2.81 -0.58
CA PHE A 4 -10.78 -2.69 -0.84
C PHE A 4 -10.38 -3.29 -2.19
N THR A 5 -10.91 -4.47 -2.52
CA THR A 5 -10.64 -5.13 -3.80
C THR A 5 -11.22 -4.35 -4.96
N ILE A 6 -12.43 -3.82 -4.83
CA ILE A 6 -13.05 -2.97 -5.85
C ILE A 6 -12.21 -1.71 -6.05
N ASN A 7 -11.91 -1.00 -4.97
CA ASN A 7 -11.11 0.22 -4.99
C ASN A 7 -9.75 -0.01 -5.66
N THR A 8 -9.05 -1.07 -5.25
CA THR A 8 -7.69 -1.35 -5.72
C THR A 8 -7.66 -1.87 -7.16
N LEU A 9 -8.60 -2.73 -7.56
CA LEU A 9 -8.59 -3.36 -8.88
C LEU A 9 -9.23 -2.48 -9.97
N PHE A 10 -10.18 -1.63 -9.59
CA PHE A 10 -10.95 -0.82 -10.52
C PHE A 10 -10.68 0.69 -10.38
N ALA A 11 -9.80 1.11 -9.45
CA ALA A 11 -9.54 2.52 -9.16
C ALA A 11 -10.85 3.28 -8.93
N ALA A 12 -11.66 2.76 -7.99
CA ALA A 12 -13.04 3.21 -7.80
C ALA A 12 -13.17 4.40 -6.83
N ASP A 13 -12.04 4.97 -6.38
CA ASP A 13 -11.91 6.13 -5.48
C ASP A 13 -12.90 6.11 -4.30
N ILE A 14 -12.93 4.97 -3.59
CA ILE A 14 -13.80 4.77 -2.44
C ILE A 14 -13.19 5.48 -1.22
N PRO A 15 -13.89 6.45 -0.59
CA PRO A 15 -13.39 7.19 0.58
C PRO A 15 -13.11 6.28 1.78
N ASN A 16 -12.12 6.65 2.61
CA ASN A 16 -11.68 5.85 3.74
C ASN A 16 -12.74 5.76 4.86
N GLU A 17 -13.57 6.78 4.98
CA GLU A 17 -14.67 6.90 5.95
C GLU A 17 -15.66 5.74 5.78
N VAL A 18 -15.95 5.36 4.53
CA VAL A 18 -16.86 4.24 4.21
C VAL A 18 -16.37 2.92 4.79
N TYR A 19 -15.04 2.72 4.85
CA TYR A 19 -14.46 1.51 5.45
C TYR A 19 -14.68 1.49 6.96
N LEU A 20 -14.51 2.64 7.62
CA LEU A 20 -14.68 2.80 9.06
C LEU A 20 -16.16 2.66 9.44
N ASP A 21 -17.06 3.30 8.71
CA ASP A 21 -18.51 3.22 8.92
C ASP A 21 -19.01 1.78 8.84
N LEU A 22 -18.61 1.05 7.79
CA LEU A 22 -18.95 -0.36 7.64
C LEU A 22 -18.36 -1.20 8.76
N TRP A 23 -17.13 -0.92 9.18
CA TRP A 23 -16.51 -1.64 10.30
C TRP A 23 -17.28 -1.42 11.60
N LEU A 24 -17.68 -0.18 11.90
CA LEU A 24 -18.50 0.15 13.08
C LEU A 24 -19.87 -0.51 13.04
N ILE A 25 -20.56 -0.49 11.89
CA ILE A 25 -21.85 -1.17 11.73
C ILE A 25 -21.70 -2.68 11.92
N VAL A 26 -20.68 -3.28 11.31
CA VAL A 26 -20.46 -4.73 11.37
C VAL A 26 -20.04 -5.15 12.79
N ALA A 27 -19.09 -4.46 13.41
CA ALA A 27 -18.56 -4.81 14.72
C ALA A 27 -19.49 -4.40 15.88
N GLY A 28 -20.18 -3.27 15.76
CA GLY A 28 -21.01 -2.69 16.82
C GLY A 28 -22.47 -3.16 16.80
N ILE A 29 -23.05 -3.41 15.62
CA ILE A 29 -24.46 -3.78 15.49
C ILE A 29 -24.58 -5.23 15.06
N PHE A 30 -23.99 -5.57 13.90
CA PHE A 30 -24.22 -6.85 13.26
C PHE A 30 -23.62 -8.02 14.05
N ALA A 31 -22.36 -7.94 14.47
CA ALA A 31 -21.67 -9.01 15.18
C ALA A 31 -22.28 -9.29 16.57
N PRO A 32 -22.62 -8.30 17.41
CA PRO A 32 -23.29 -8.54 18.68
C PRO A 32 -24.71 -9.09 18.50
N ALA A 33 -25.49 -8.57 17.55
CA ALA A 33 -26.83 -9.10 17.26
C ALA A 33 -26.76 -10.56 16.80
N CYS A 34 -25.79 -10.87 15.94
CA CYS A 34 -25.49 -12.23 15.50
C CYS A 34 -25.08 -13.15 16.65
N PHE A 35 -24.20 -12.70 17.54
CA PHE A 35 -23.76 -13.46 18.70
C PHE A 35 -24.91 -13.75 19.67
N LEU A 36 -25.72 -12.74 19.97
CA LEU A 36 -26.89 -12.89 20.85
C LEU A 36 -27.97 -13.79 20.26
N ALA A 37 -28.15 -13.79 18.93
CA ALA A 37 -29.08 -14.72 18.25
C ALA A 37 -28.66 -16.20 18.41
N GLY A 38 -27.43 -16.48 18.83
CA GLY A 38 -26.95 -17.82 19.15
C GLY A 38 -27.23 -18.27 20.59
N PHE A 39 -27.69 -17.40 21.49
CA PHE A 39 -27.98 -17.78 22.88
C PHE A 39 -29.33 -18.52 22.97
N PRO A 40 -29.38 -19.70 23.64
CA PRO A 40 -30.63 -20.38 23.90
C PRO A 40 -31.52 -19.54 24.84
N ALA A 41 -32.83 -19.67 24.68
CA ALA A 41 -33.77 -19.05 25.60
C ALA A 41 -33.61 -19.65 27.01
N TYR A 42 -33.83 -18.83 28.04
CA TYR A 42 -33.69 -19.26 29.43
C TYR A 42 -34.57 -20.47 29.73
N GLY A 43 -33.97 -21.60 30.13
CA GLY A 43 -34.66 -22.85 30.44
C GLY A 43 -34.69 -23.90 29.31
N GLU A 44 -34.13 -23.60 28.14
CA GLU A 44 -33.88 -24.62 27.11
C GLU A 44 -32.52 -25.29 27.33
N ASP A 45 -32.51 -26.57 27.72
CA ASP A 45 -31.30 -27.39 27.67
C ASP A 45 -30.87 -27.55 26.21
N ASN A 46 -29.59 -27.26 25.91
CA ASN A 46 -28.92 -27.57 24.65
C ASN A 46 -28.81 -29.10 24.49
N LYS A 47 -29.94 -29.77 24.27
CA LYS A 47 -29.96 -31.16 23.79
C LYS A 47 -29.79 -31.13 22.28
N ASN A 48 -28.57 -31.35 21.84
CA ASN A 48 -28.17 -32.25 20.75
C ASN A 48 -26.85 -31.78 20.12
N ASP A 49 -26.07 -32.75 19.60
CA ASP A 49 -24.89 -32.60 18.73
C ASP A 49 -25.22 -31.93 17.36
N GLU A 50 -26.19 -31.01 17.33
CA GLU A 50 -26.63 -30.33 16.13
C GLU A 50 -25.82 -29.07 15.85
N TYR A 51 -25.52 -28.87 14.57
CA TYR A 51 -24.82 -27.69 14.08
C TYR A 51 -25.55 -26.41 14.51
N PRO A 52 -24.86 -25.41 15.11
CA PRO A 52 -25.53 -24.20 15.60
C PRO A 52 -26.33 -23.50 14.50
N LYS A 53 -27.64 -23.31 14.74
CA LYS A 53 -28.56 -22.69 13.76
C LYS A 53 -28.09 -21.31 13.30
N PHE A 54 -27.52 -20.53 14.24
CA PHE A 54 -26.90 -19.24 13.93
C PHE A 54 -25.75 -19.37 12.91
N LEU A 55 -24.78 -20.27 13.17
CA LEU A 55 -23.64 -20.48 12.28
C LEU A 55 -24.08 -21.00 10.91
N GLN A 56 -25.13 -21.83 10.87
CA GLN A 56 -25.75 -22.29 9.62
C GLN A 56 -26.33 -21.11 8.83
N GLY A 57 -27.06 -20.21 9.49
CA GLY A 57 -27.61 -19.00 8.88
C GLY A 57 -26.51 -18.10 8.31
N LEU A 58 -25.50 -17.79 9.12
CA LEU A 58 -24.36 -16.96 8.73
C LEU A 58 -23.65 -17.52 7.49
N LEU A 59 -23.30 -18.80 7.50
CA LEU A 59 -22.56 -19.40 6.39
C LEU A 59 -23.38 -19.46 5.10
N LEU A 60 -24.63 -19.94 5.19
CA LEU A 60 -25.45 -20.19 4.00
C LEU A 60 -25.99 -18.92 3.34
N TYR A 61 -26.35 -17.91 4.14
CA TYR A 61 -27.09 -16.74 3.64
C TYR A 61 -26.26 -15.48 3.56
N ILE A 62 -25.09 -15.43 4.18
CA ILE A 62 -24.23 -14.24 4.19
C ILE A 62 -22.88 -14.58 3.59
N VAL A 63 -22.14 -15.52 4.19
CA VAL A 63 -20.76 -15.79 3.78
C VAL A 63 -20.67 -16.42 2.38
N MET A 64 -21.47 -17.46 2.08
CA MET A 64 -21.44 -18.10 0.75
C MET A 64 -21.85 -17.16 -0.39
N PRO A 65 -22.94 -16.37 -0.29
CA PRO A 65 -23.26 -15.36 -1.29
C PRO A 65 -22.17 -14.31 -1.45
N LEU A 66 -21.60 -13.83 -0.33
CA LEU A 66 -20.53 -12.84 -0.34
C LEU A 66 -19.27 -13.35 -1.07
N LEU A 67 -18.87 -14.60 -0.81
CA LEU A 67 -17.77 -15.26 -1.52
C LEU A 67 -18.07 -15.45 -3.01
N SER A 68 -19.32 -15.73 -3.36
CA SER A 68 -19.75 -15.88 -4.76
C SER A 68 -19.68 -14.55 -5.51
N VAL A 69 -20.10 -13.44 -4.89
CA VAL A 69 -19.94 -12.09 -5.44
C VAL A 69 -18.45 -11.74 -5.60
N TYR A 70 -17.63 -12.05 -4.60
CA TYR A 70 -16.19 -11.82 -4.69
C TYR A 70 -15.53 -12.63 -5.81
N THR A 71 -15.97 -13.88 -6.01
CA THR A 71 -15.55 -14.72 -7.14
C THR A 71 -15.85 -14.01 -8.45
N ALA A 72 -17.07 -13.49 -8.63
CA ALA A 72 -17.45 -12.78 -9.85
C ALA A 72 -16.57 -11.55 -10.10
N ILE A 73 -16.28 -10.76 -9.06
CA ILE A 73 -15.37 -9.60 -9.15
C ILE A 73 -13.97 -10.03 -9.62
N LEU A 74 -13.41 -11.09 -9.02
CA LEU A 74 -12.11 -11.62 -9.41
C LEU A 74 -12.10 -12.15 -10.84
N TYR A 75 -13.19 -12.78 -11.31
CA TYR A 75 -13.32 -13.26 -12.68
C TYR A 75 -13.44 -12.12 -13.70
N ILE A 76 -14.18 -11.06 -13.39
CA ILE A 76 -14.25 -9.85 -14.21
C ILE A 76 -12.84 -9.27 -14.35
N TYR A 77 -12.09 -9.22 -13.24
CA TYR A 77 -10.72 -8.74 -13.27
C TYR A 77 -9.76 -9.66 -14.02
N PHE A 78 -9.92 -10.98 -13.86
CA PHE A 78 -9.15 -11.97 -14.61
C PHE A 78 -9.36 -11.79 -16.12
N LEU A 79 -10.61 -11.56 -16.55
CA LEU A 79 -10.93 -11.26 -17.94
C LEU A 79 -10.26 -9.96 -18.40
N LYS A 80 -10.27 -8.91 -17.57
CA LYS A 80 -9.54 -7.66 -17.84
C LYS A 80 -8.06 -7.92 -18.11
N ILE A 81 -7.38 -8.72 -17.28
CA ILE A 81 -5.95 -9.08 -17.47
C ILE A 81 -5.73 -9.84 -18.79
N ILE A 82 -6.60 -10.78 -19.15
CA ILE A 82 -6.47 -11.54 -20.40
C ILE A 82 -6.55 -10.60 -21.62
N ILE A 83 -7.46 -9.62 -21.57
CA ILE A 83 -7.66 -8.66 -22.66
C ILE A 83 -6.53 -7.63 -22.70
N THR A 84 -6.19 -7.00 -21.59
CA THR A 84 -5.18 -5.93 -21.55
C THR A 84 -3.75 -6.45 -21.61
N ARG A 85 -3.53 -7.73 -21.26
CA ARG A 85 -2.20 -8.34 -21.05
C ARG A 85 -1.33 -7.61 -20.03
N PHE A 86 -1.91 -6.66 -19.29
CA PHE A 86 -1.23 -5.88 -18.27
C PHE A 86 -1.40 -6.55 -16.92
N TRP A 87 -0.29 -6.96 -16.32
CA TRP A 87 -0.27 -7.60 -15.00
C TRP A 87 -0.05 -6.56 -13.92
N PRO A 88 -0.99 -6.41 -12.97
CA PRO A 88 -0.87 -5.44 -11.90
C PRO A 88 0.22 -5.86 -10.92
N ALA A 89 0.86 -4.88 -10.28
CA ALA A 89 1.99 -5.10 -9.39
C ALA A 89 1.59 -5.87 -8.11
N GLY A 90 1.58 -7.21 -8.16
CA GLY A 90 1.58 -8.12 -7.00
C GLY A 90 0.32 -8.23 -6.17
N ILE A 91 -0.58 -7.27 -6.29
CA ILE A 91 -1.83 -7.21 -5.52
C ILE A 91 -2.71 -8.44 -5.81
N VAL A 92 -2.79 -8.83 -7.08
CA VAL A 92 -3.63 -9.96 -7.52
C VAL A 92 -3.30 -11.25 -6.78
N SER A 93 -2.01 -11.53 -6.60
CA SER A 93 -1.58 -12.78 -5.97
C SER A 93 -2.01 -12.85 -4.50
N HIS A 94 -1.90 -11.74 -3.76
CA HIS A 94 -2.33 -11.68 -2.37
C HIS A 94 -3.86 -11.72 -2.22
N LEU A 95 -4.60 -11.03 -3.10
CA LEU A 95 -6.05 -11.04 -3.07
C LEU A 95 -6.62 -12.45 -3.28
N VAL A 96 -6.13 -13.16 -4.31
CA VAL A 96 -6.60 -14.52 -4.60
C VAL A 96 -6.20 -15.50 -3.49
N LEU A 97 -4.99 -15.35 -2.92
CA LEU A 97 -4.54 -16.21 -1.82
C LEU A 97 -5.46 -16.09 -0.60
N TRP A 98 -5.62 -14.88 -0.04
CA TRP A 98 -6.42 -14.69 1.18
C TRP A 98 -7.87 -15.11 0.97
N TYR A 99 -8.44 -14.75 -0.18
CA TYR A 99 -9.77 -15.20 -0.57
C TYR A 99 -9.90 -16.73 -0.61
N SER A 100 -8.94 -17.42 -1.22
CA SER A 100 -8.97 -18.88 -1.35
C SER A 100 -8.74 -19.59 0.00
N LEU A 101 -7.92 -19.03 0.89
CA LEU A 101 -7.76 -19.50 2.26
C LEU A 101 -9.07 -19.39 3.05
N VAL A 102 -9.72 -18.21 3.03
CA VAL A 102 -11.03 -18.01 3.68
C VAL A 102 -12.06 -18.96 3.09
N SER A 103 -12.07 -19.13 1.77
CA SER A 103 -12.96 -20.07 1.08
C SER A 103 -12.75 -21.50 1.54
N THR A 104 -11.50 -21.93 1.77
CA THR A 104 -11.17 -23.26 2.30
C THR A 104 -11.77 -23.46 3.69
N VAL A 105 -11.63 -22.47 4.56
CA VAL A 105 -12.21 -22.48 5.92
C VAL A 105 -13.74 -22.54 5.87
N VAL A 106 -14.36 -21.77 4.98
CA VAL A 106 -15.82 -21.79 4.79
C VAL A 106 -16.30 -23.14 4.28
N ILE A 107 -15.61 -23.74 3.30
CA ILE A 107 -15.92 -25.09 2.82
C ILE A 107 -15.76 -26.10 3.96
N PHE A 108 -14.69 -26.00 4.76
CA PHE A 108 -14.44 -26.87 5.90
C PHE A 108 -15.60 -26.87 6.91
N PHE A 109 -16.06 -25.69 7.35
CA PHE A 109 -17.19 -25.59 8.27
C PHE A 109 -18.51 -26.02 7.62
N SER A 110 -18.72 -25.63 6.36
CA SER A 110 -19.93 -25.98 5.62
C SER A 110 -20.05 -27.47 5.31
N TYR A 111 -18.96 -28.22 5.38
CA TYR A 111 -18.95 -29.66 5.11
C TYR A 111 -19.87 -30.44 6.04
N LEU A 112 -19.99 -30.03 7.31
CA LEU A 112 -20.93 -30.61 8.27
C LEU A 112 -22.41 -30.39 7.89
N LEU A 113 -22.69 -29.39 7.05
CA LEU A 113 -24.05 -29.04 6.59
C LEU A 113 -24.43 -29.71 5.26
N LYS A 114 -23.49 -30.35 4.57
CA LYS A 114 -23.64 -30.90 3.21
C LYS A 114 -24.82 -31.87 3.05
N GLU A 115 -25.03 -32.73 4.06
CA GLU A 115 -26.11 -33.72 4.01
C GLU A 115 -27.47 -33.09 4.34
N LYS A 116 -27.48 -32.04 5.18
CA LYS A 116 -28.71 -31.38 5.67
C LYS A 116 -29.23 -30.28 4.75
N ASN A 117 -28.39 -29.68 3.90
CA ASN A 117 -28.79 -28.53 3.09
C ASN A 117 -28.26 -28.59 1.64
N THR A 118 -29.17 -28.46 0.67
CA THR A 118 -28.84 -28.49 -0.76
C THR A 118 -27.90 -27.36 -1.20
N ARG A 119 -28.00 -26.16 -0.61
CA ARG A 119 -27.13 -25.01 -0.96
C ARG A 119 -25.69 -25.27 -0.53
N ALA A 120 -25.48 -25.77 0.68
CA ALA A 120 -24.16 -26.21 1.14
C ALA A 120 -23.58 -27.29 0.22
N ARG A 121 -24.41 -28.28 -0.15
CA ARG A 121 -23.99 -29.37 -1.05
C ARG A 121 -23.54 -28.85 -2.42
N LEU A 122 -24.32 -27.96 -3.02
CA LEU A 122 -23.99 -27.33 -4.31
C LEU A 122 -22.71 -26.50 -4.19
N PHE A 123 -22.61 -25.67 -3.15
CA PHE A 123 -21.42 -24.85 -2.91
C PHE A 123 -20.15 -25.71 -2.81
N ILE A 124 -20.16 -26.76 -1.98
CA ILE A 124 -19.00 -27.66 -1.82
C ILE A 124 -18.66 -28.41 -3.12
N ALA A 125 -19.64 -28.73 -3.96
CA ALA A 125 -19.42 -29.49 -5.19
C ALA A 125 -18.85 -28.65 -6.35
N TYR A 126 -19.19 -27.35 -6.41
CA TYR A 126 -18.83 -26.46 -7.53
C TYR A 126 -17.79 -25.41 -7.15
N PHE A 127 -17.87 -24.84 -5.95
CA PHE A 127 -17.02 -23.73 -5.54
C PHE A 127 -15.52 -24.05 -5.57
N PRO A 128 -15.05 -25.25 -5.13
CA PRO A 128 -13.64 -25.61 -5.27
C PRO A 128 -13.14 -25.58 -6.73
N LYS A 129 -14.00 -25.97 -7.68
CA LYS A 129 -13.67 -25.98 -9.12
C LYS A 129 -13.61 -24.56 -9.70
N LEU A 130 -14.45 -23.65 -9.21
CA LEU A 130 -14.43 -22.23 -9.59
C LEU A 130 -13.19 -21.50 -9.09
N ILE A 131 -12.63 -21.89 -7.94
CA ILE A 131 -11.42 -21.27 -7.41
C ILE A 131 -10.17 -21.67 -8.20
N LEU A 132 -10.10 -22.90 -8.73
CA LEU A 132 -8.89 -23.42 -9.39
C LEU A 132 -8.38 -22.54 -10.56
N PRO A 133 -9.21 -22.05 -11.50
CA PRO A 133 -8.74 -21.11 -12.53
C PRO A 133 -8.14 -19.83 -11.97
N LEU A 134 -8.72 -19.28 -10.89
CA LEU A 134 -8.18 -18.08 -10.23
C LEU A 134 -6.83 -18.38 -9.57
N MET A 135 -6.63 -19.58 -9.01
CA MET A 135 -5.34 -20.02 -8.47
C MET A 135 -4.26 -20.12 -9.57
N ILE A 136 -4.62 -20.62 -10.76
CA ILE A 136 -3.69 -20.67 -11.90
C ILE A 136 -3.21 -19.25 -12.25
N MET A 137 -4.14 -18.29 -12.33
CA MET A 137 -3.80 -16.88 -12.53
C MET A 137 -2.88 -16.35 -11.42
N MET A 138 -3.16 -16.69 -10.15
CA MET A 138 -2.35 -16.29 -9.00
C MET A 138 -0.89 -16.78 -9.14
N PHE A 139 -0.70 -18.04 -9.53
CA PHE A 139 0.62 -18.62 -9.76
C PHE A 139 1.33 -17.98 -10.95
N ALA A 140 0.61 -17.68 -12.05
CA ALA A 140 1.19 -16.98 -13.19
C ALA A 140 1.71 -15.59 -12.78
N ALA A 141 0.90 -14.81 -12.06
CA ALA A 141 1.27 -13.49 -11.55
C ALA A 141 2.49 -13.56 -10.59
N MET A 142 2.51 -14.56 -9.71
CA MET A 142 3.64 -14.76 -8.79
C MET A 142 4.91 -15.21 -9.52
N GLY A 143 4.77 -16.06 -10.54
CA GLY A 143 5.89 -16.52 -11.38
C GLY A 143 6.61 -15.38 -12.09
N ILE A 144 5.87 -14.40 -12.61
CA ILE A 144 6.46 -13.18 -13.21
C ILE A 144 7.33 -12.44 -12.18
N ARG A 145 6.83 -12.26 -10.94
CA ARG A 145 7.58 -11.58 -9.88
C ARG A 145 8.82 -12.35 -9.43
N ILE A 146 8.71 -13.67 -9.30
CA ILE A 146 9.84 -14.50 -8.91
C ILE A 146 10.91 -14.51 -10.00
N SER A 147 10.50 -14.53 -11.28
CA SER A 147 11.45 -14.46 -12.39
C SER A 147 12.20 -13.12 -12.45
N ALA A 148 11.55 -12.02 -12.06
CA ALA A 148 12.15 -10.69 -12.10
C ALA A 148 13.06 -10.43 -10.88
N TYR A 149 12.62 -10.82 -9.68
CA TYR A 149 13.22 -10.37 -8.41
C TYR A 149 13.70 -11.50 -7.50
N GLY A 150 13.60 -12.76 -7.93
CA GLY A 150 13.87 -13.92 -7.09
C GLY A 150 12.81 -14.16 -6.00
N ILE A 151 13.07 -15.16 -5.16
CA ILE A 151 12.20 -15.56 -4.06
C ILE A 151 12.55 -14.75 -2.81
N THR A 152 11.52 -14.21 -2.15
CA THR A 152 11.59 -13.61 -0.80
C THR A 152 10.60 -14.35 0.10
N GLU A 153 10.67 -14.15 1.42
CA GLU A 153 9.81 -14.87 2.38
C GLU A 153 8.34 -14.67 2.05
N ASN A 154 7.94 -13.42 1.77
CA ASN A 154 6.56 -13.10 1.44
C ASN A 154 6.09 -13.85 0.17
N ARG A 155 6.91 -13.85 -0.90
CA ARG A 155 6.58 -14.60 -2.14
C ARG A 155 6.53 -16.10 -1.89
N TYR A 156 7.42 -16.61 -1.02
CA TYR A 156 7.46 -18.01 -0.63
C TYR A 156 6.20 -18.44 0.12
N PHE A 157 5.76 -17.66 1.12
CA PHE A 157 4.53 -17.94 1.85
C PHE A 157 3.30 -17.88 0.94
N VAL A 158 3.27 -16.96 -0.03
CA VAL A 158 2.19 -16.94 -1.03
C VAL A 158 2.18 -18.21 -1.88
N LEU A 159 3.35 -18.68 -2.33
CA LEU A 159 3.45 -19.93 -3.08
C LEU A 159 3.02 -21.14 -2.26
N ILE A 160 3.55 -21.31 -1.05
CA ILE A 160 3.20 -22.45 -0.19
C ILE A 160 1.72 -22.43 0.18
N GLY A 161 1.21 -21.29 0.64
CA GLY A 161 -0.21 -21.14 0.97
C GLY A 161 -1.09 -21.40 -0.26
N GLY A 162 -0.64 -20.95 -1.44
CA GLY A 162 -1.29 -21.20 -2.71
C GLY A 162 -1.33 -22.68 -3.08
N LEU A 163 -0.19 -23.37 -2.98
CA LEU A 163 -0.06 -24.80 -3.29
C LEU A 163 -0.90 -25.64 -2.34
N TRP A 164 -0.84 -25.34 -1.04
CA TRP A 164 -1.67 -26.00 -0.04
C TRP A 164 -3.16 -25.80 -0.34
N THR A 165 -3.58 -24.56 -0.57
CA THR A 165 -4.98 -24.23 -0.87
C THR A 165 -5.46 -24.90 -2.16
N THR A 166 -4.62 -24.94 -3.19
CA THR A 166 -4.90 -25.65 -4.44
C THR A 166 -5.08 -27.14 -4.17
N GLY A 167 -4.21 -27.74 -3.35
CA GLY A 167 -4.35 -29.12 -2.89
C GLY A 167 -5.68 -29.37 -2.16
N CYS A 168 -6.10 -28.45 -1.28
CA CYS A 168 -7.40 -28.51 -0.61
C CYS A 168 -8.56 -28.43 -1.60
N MET A 169 -8.53 -27.51 -2.56
CA MET A 169 -9.58 -27.37 -3.59
C MET A 169 -9.67 -28.62 -4.47
N LEU A 170 -8.54 -29.18 -4.89
CA LEU A 170 -8.49 -30.45 -5.63
C LEU A 170 -9.03 -31.61 -4.79
N TYR A 171 -8.68 -31.66 -3.50
CA TYR A 171 -9.17 -32.68 -2.59
C TYR A 171 -10.70 -32.66 -2.48
N TYR A 172 -11.30 -31.49 -2.24
CA TYR A 172 -12.75 -31.33 -2.20
C TYR A 172 -13.42 -31.54 -3.56
N ALA A 173 -12.79 -31.15 -4.67
CA ALA A 173 -13.36 -31.31 -6.01
C ALA A 173 -13.39 -32.78 -6.47
N LEU A 174 -12.40 -33.59 -6.09
CA LEU A 174 -12.22 -34.97 -6.54
C LEU A 174 -12.82 -36.01 -5.58
N LYS A 175 -12.86 -35.74 -4.27
CA LYS A 175 -13.36 -36.69 -3.27
C LYS A 175 -14.79 -36.36 -2.88
N ARG A 176 -15.69 -37.33 -3.07
CA ARG A 176 -17.10 -37.23 -2.66
C ARG A 176 -17.25 -37.17 -1.13
N ASP A 177 -16.42 -37.91 -0.40
CA ASP A 177 -16.41 -37.98 1.06
C ASP A 177 -15.08 -37.46 1.62
N ALA A 178 -14.87 -36.15 1.49
CA ALA A 178 -13.70 -35.47 2.03
C ALA A 178 -13.68 -35.56 3.57
N MET A 179 -12.51 -35.87 4.12
CA MET A 179 -12.27 -35.94 5.56
C MET A 179 -11.56 -34.66 6.00
N ASN A 180 -12.28 -33.82 6.72
CA ASN A 180 -11.79 -32.54 7.24
C ASN A 180 -10.49 -32.66 8.05
N ILE A 181 -10.27 -33.76 8.78
CA ILE A 181 -9.04 -33.99 9.56
C ILE A 181 -7.76 -33.97 8.69
N LYS A 182 -7.83 -34.43 7.44
CA LYS A 182 -6.67 -34.45 6.55
C LYS A 182 -6.18 -33.05 6.18
N ILE A 183 -7.10 -32.09 6.13
CA ILE A 183 -6.81 -30.69 5.80
C ILE A 183 -6.11 -30.00 6.97
N VAL A 184 -6.56 -30.27 8.20
CA VAL A 184 -5.92 -29.72 9.41
C VAL A 184 -4.52 -30.29 9.58
N LEU A 185 -4.36 -31.61 9.42
CA LEU A 185 -3.05 -32.26 9.51
C LEU A 185 -2.10 -31.78 8.41
N SER A 186 -2.59 -31.62 7.17
CA SER A 186 -1.75 -31.12 6.08
C SER A 186 -1.36 -29.65 6.29
N LEU A 187 -2.25 -28.81 6.83
CA LEU A 187 -1.92 -27.42 7.16
C LEU A 187 -0.84 -27.33 8.23
N ALA A 188 -0.98 -28.12 9.31
CA ALA A 188 0.01 -28.15 10.39
C ALA A 188 1.39 -28.58 9.86
N LEU A 189 1.44 -29.62 9.03
CA LEU A 189 2.67 -30.11 8.41
C LEU A 189 3.30 -29.06 7.49
N VAL A 190 2.49 -28.41 6.64
CA VAL A 190 2.95 -27.35 5.76
C VAL A 190 3.48 -26.15 6.54
N ALA A 191 2.80 -25.75 7.63
CA ALA A 191 3.23 -24.64 8.47
C ALA A 191 4.59 -24.91 9.13
N VAL A 192 4.80 -26.13 9.67
CA VAL A 192 6.09 -26.52 10.26
C VAL A 192 7.19 -26.49 9.21
N PHE A 193 6.98 -27.10 8.04
CA PHE A 193 7.99 -27.10 6.99
C PHE A 193 8.23 -25.72 6.37
N ALA A 194 7.23 -24.84 6.31
CA ALA A 194 7.41 -23.49 5.77
C ALA A 194 8.41 -22.65 6.59
N VAL A 195 8.63 -22.98 7.87
CA VAL A 195 9.47 -22.20 8.80
C VAL A 195 10.73 -22.96 9.23
N SER A 196 10.75 -24.30 9.14
CA SER A 196 11.86 -25.13 9.62
C SER A 196 12.66 -25.80 8.50
N GLY A 197 13.95 -25.98 8.73
CA GLY A 197 14.84 -26.73 7.85
C GLY A 197 15.33 -25.98 6.60
N PRO A 198 15.99 -26.69 5.66
CA PRO A 198 16.59 -26.08 4.46
C PRO A 198 15.56 -25.63 3.42
N TRP A 199 14.32 -26.13 3.52
CA TRP A 199 13.17 -25.73 2.71
C TRP A 199 12.33 -24.65 3.41
N SER A 200 12.79 -24.04 4.49
CA SER A 200 12.08 -22.92 5.11
C SER A 200 12.09 -21.70 4.19
N ALA A 201 11.13 -20.79 4.41
CA ALA A 201 11.05 -19.52 3.70
C ALA A 201 12.37 -18.73 3.77
N TYR A 202 13.02 -18.74 4.94
CA TYR A 202 14.28 -18.03 5.17
C TYR A 202 15.45 -18.65 4.41
N SER A 203 15.59 -19.98 4.48
CA SER A 203 16.67 -20.69 3.77
C SER A 203 16.55 -20.54 2.26
N VAL A 204 15.34 -20.72 1.71
CA VAL A 204 15.11 -20.61 0.27
C VAL A 204 15.28 -19.17 -0.22
N SER A 205 14.82 -18.18 0.55
CA SER A 205 14.96 -16.76 0.18
C SER A 205 16.42 -16.32 0.20
N LYS A 206 17.18 -16.63 1.26
CA LYS A 206 18.62 -16.34 1.31
C LYS A 206 19.39 -16.95 0.15
N TYR A 207 19.11 -18.22 -0.17
CA TYR A 207 19.72 -18.88 -1.32
C TYR A 207 19.36 -18.18 -2.64
N SER A 208 18.08 -17.89 -2.85
CA SER A 208 17.61 -17.23 -4.07
C SER A 208 18.19 -15.83 -4.23
N GLN A 209 18.28 -15.05 -3.17
CA GLN A 209 18.79 -13.68 -3.20
C GLN A 209 20.31 -13.64 -3.41
N ASN A 210 21.07 -14.56 -2.78
CA ASN A 210 22.49 -14.76 -3.08
C ASN A 210 22.73 -15.09 -4.55
N MET A 211 21.93 -16.01 -5.11
CA MET A 211 22.03 -16.39 -6.52
C MET A 211 21.71 -15.22 -7.46
N GLN A 212 20.68 -14.43 -7.12
CA GLN A 212 20.29 -13.26 -7.89
C GLN A 212 21.37 -12.17 -7.85
N MET A 213 21.94 -11.89 -6.68
CA MET A 213 23.06 -10.94 -6.54
C MET A 213 24.23 -11.37 -7.41
N LYS A 214 24.67 -12.62 -7.29
CA LYS A 214 25.77 -13.17 -8.09
C LYS A 214 25.50 -13.04 -9.59
N LYS A 215 24.27 -13.32 -10.03
CA LYS A 215 23.87 -13.18 -11.44
C LYS A 215 23.96 -11.74 -11.93
N LEU A 216 23.54 -10.77 -11.11
CA LEU A 216 23.62 -9.34 -11.44
C LEU A 216 25.07 -8.87 -11.55
N LEU A 217 25.92 -9.22 -10.59
CA LEU A 217 27.33 -8.82 -10.60
C LEU A 217 28.08 -9.44 -11.78
N LEU A 218 27.88 -10.73 -12.07
CA LEU A 218 28.49 -11.39 -13.22
C LEU A 218 28.05 -10.78 -14.56
N ARG A 219 26.75 -10.46 -14.71
CA ARG A 219 26.24 -9.85 -15.95
C ARG A 219 26.84 -8.46 -16.21
N ASN A 220 27.17 -7.73 -15.15
CA ASN A 220 27.75 -6.39 -15.22
C ASN A 220 29.29 -6.40 -15.10
N ASN A 221 29.95 -7.57 -15.16
CA ASN A 221 31.39 -7.72 -15.01
C ASN A 221 31.94 -7.14 -13.68
N MET A 222 31.12 -7.11 -12.63
CA MET A 222 31.47 -6.61 -11.30
C MET A 222 31.94 -7.71 -10.35
N LEU A 223 32.20 -8.92 -10.85
CA LEU A 223 32.66 -10.04 -10.02
C LEU A 223 33.85 -10.73 -10.70
N VAL A 224 35.03 -10.57 -10.13
CA VAL A 224 36.29 -11.16 -10.61
C VAL A 224 36.92 -11.94 -9.46
N ASP A 225 37.23 -13.22 -9.69
CA ASP A 225 37.81 -14.14 -8.69
C ASP A 225 37.04 -14.24 -7.36
N GLY A 226 35.75 -13.89 -7.36
CA GLY A 226 34.88 -13.92 -6.17
C GLY A 226 34.79 -12.60 -5.42
N GLU A 227 35.53 -11.57 -5.84
CA GLU A 227 35.52 -10.24 -5.25
C GLU A 227 34.75 -9.25 -6.14
N ILE A 228 34.12 -8.26 -5.49
CA ILE A 228 33.36 -7.23 -6.18
C ILE A 228 34.34 -6.21 -6.77
N VAL A 229 34.20 -5.92 -8.06
CA VAL A 229 34.91 -4.83 -8.73
C VAL A 229 33.94 -3.65 -8.88
N PRO A 230 34.21 -2.49 -8.26
CA PRO A 230 33.35 -1.31 -8.34
C PRO A 230 33.13 -0.85 -9.78
N SER A 231 31.89 -0.50 -10.14
CA SER A 231 31.56 0.04 -11.46
C SER A 231 30.33 0.95 -11.42
N ALA A 232 30.54 2.23 -11.70
CA ALA A 232 29.47 3.22 -11.82
C ALA A 232 28.69 3.08 -13.14
N GLU A 233 29.24 2.41 -14.15
CA GLU A 233 28.74 2.36 -15.53
C GLU A 233 27.77 1.19 -15.80
N ILE A 234 26.96 0.81 -14.81
CA ILE A 234 25.94 -0.23 -14.97
C ILE A 234 24.54 0.37 -15.15
N PRO A 235 23.59 -0.35 -15.79
CA PRO A 235 22.22 0.13 -15.96
C PRO A 235 21.57 0.51 -14.62
N GLN A 236 20.79 1.59 -14.60
CA GLN A 236 20.10 2.05 -13.38
C GLN A 236 19.20 0.96 -12.77
N SER A 237 18.54 0.14 -13.60
CA SER A 237 17.74 -1.00 -13.14
C SER A 237 18.54 -2.01 -12.32
N ASP A 238 19.82 -2.17 -12.65
CA ASP A 238 20.72 -3.11 -12.01
C ASP A 238 21.26 -2.53 -10.71
N LYS A 239 21.58 -1.21 -10.68
CA LYS A 239 21.89 -0.48 -9.44
C LYS A 239 20.77 -0.63 -8.41
N VAL A 240 19.53 -0.39 -8.86
CA VAL A 240 18.32 -0.55 -8.03
C VAL A 240 18.16 -1.99 -7.55
N SER A 241 18.38 -2.96 -8.43
CA SER A 241 18.25 -4.38 -8.06
C SER A 241 19.30 -4.79 -7.03
N ILE A 242 20.57 -4.42 -7.21
CA ILE A 242 21.66 -4.68 -6.26
C ILE A 242 21.33 -4.04 -4.90
N SER A 243 20.98 -2.75 -4.91
CA SER A 243 20.60 -1.99 -3.70
C SER A 243 19.43 -2.64 -2.97
N SER A 244 18.41 -3.10 -3.71
CA SER A 244 17.25 -3.80 -3.12
C SER A 244 17.60 -5.12 -2.44
N ILE A 245 18.61 -5.85 -2.94
CA ILE A 245 19.06 -7.10 -2.34
C ILE A 245 19.85 -6.80 -1.06
N VAL A 246 20.76 -5.81 -1.09
CA VAL A 246 21.51 -5.40 0.10
C VAL A 246 20.55 -4.95 1.21
N GLN A 247 19.62 -4.05 0.90
CA GLN A 247 18.58 -3.60 1.85
C GLN A 247 17.70 -4.75 2.34
N TYR A 248 17.42 -5.74 1.50
CA TYR A 248 16.64 -6.90 1.91
C TYR A 248 17.38 -7.73 2.99
N PHE A 249 18.69 -7.94 2.85
CA PHE A 249 19.49 -8.62 3.88
C PHE A 249 19.63 -7.76 5.14
N GLU A 250 19.88 -6.46 4.99
CA GLU A 250 19.95 -5.51 6.12
C GLU A 250 18.67 -5.53 6.97
N ARG A 251 17.49 -5.49 6.33
CA ARG A 251 16.21 -5.38 7.04
C ARG A 251 15.65 -6.69 7.57
N ASN A 252 15.93 -7.81 6.90
CA ASN A 252 15.27 -9.10 7.19
C ASN A 252 16.22 -10.20 7.69
N HIS A 253 17.53 -10.03 7.50
CA HIS A 253 18.56 -11.03 7.79
C HIS A 253 19.82 -10.35 8.35
N ASN A 254 21.00 -10.94 8.13
CA ASN A 254 22.29 -10.32 8.39
C ASN A 254 23.05 -10.14 7.07
N LEU A 255 23.71 -8.99 6.89
CA LEU A 255 24.51 -8.69 5.69
C LEU A 255 25.65 -9.71 5.46
N ASN A 256 26.19 -10.31 6.51
CA ASN A 256 27.19 -11.37 6.41
C ASN A 256 26.67 -12.66 5.74
N GLU A 257 25.34 -12.82 5.63
CA GLU A 257 24.72 -13.94 4.92
C GLU A 257 24.60 -13.70 3.40
N LEU A 258 24.99 -12.52 2.92
CA LEU A 258 25.14 -12.21 1.50
C LEU A 258 26.60 -12.46 1.10
N HIS A 259 26.88 -13.65 0.56
CA HIS A 259 28.24 -14.22 0.47
C HIS A 259 29.24 -13.44 -0.39
N VAL A 260 28.78 -12.53 -1.24
CA VAL A 260 29.64 -11.72 -2.11
C VAL A 260 30.12 -10.43 -1.44
N LEU A 261 29.52 -10.05 -0.31
CA LEU A 261 29.92 -8.84 0.41
C LEU A 261 31.23 -9.07 1.19
N PRO A 262 32.05 -8.01 1.36
CA PRO A 262 33.16 -8.02 2.30
C PRO A 262 32.70 -8.33 3.73
N GLN A 263 33.61 -8.85 4.56
CA GLN A 263 33.35 -8.97 5.99
C GLN A 263 33.15 -7.58 6.60
N ASP A 264 32.17 -7.47 7.51
CA ASP A 264 31.80 -6.22 8.20
C ASP A 264 31.24 -5.11 7.30
N PHE A 265 30.77 -5.45 6.09
CA PHE A 265 30.09 -4.50 5.20
C PHE A 265 28.92 -3.80 5.90
N SER A 266 28.89 -2.48 5.75
CA SER A 266 27.81 -1.60 6.20
C SER A 266 27.22 -0.80 5.04
N MET A 267 26.04 -0.22 5.24
CA MET A 267 25.36 0.54 4.18
C MET A 267 26.16 1.78 3.73
N SER A 268 27.07 2.31 4.55
CA SER A 268 27.96 3.41 4.14
C SER A 268 29.05 2.97 3.14
N ASP A 269 29.35 1.68 3.08
CA ASP A 269 30.41 1.12 2.21
C ASP A 269 29.88 0.83 0.79
N MET A 270 28.63 1.22 0.50
CA MET A 270 27.95 0.93 -0.76
C MET A 270 28.70 1.52 -1.95
N GLU A 271 29.07 2.80 -1.88
CA GLU A 271 29.79 3.49 -2.95
C GLU A 271 31.18 2.88 -3.15
N GLU A 272 31.91 2.60 -2.08
CA GLU A 272 33.25 1.99 -2.13
C GLU A 272 33.21 0.57 -2.72
N THR A 273 32.23 -0.24 -2.30
CA THR A 273 32.14 -1.65 -2.70
C THR A 273 31.60 -1.83 -4.12
N PHE A 274 30.58 -1.07 -4.50
CA PHE A 274 29.87 -1.25 -5.77
C PHE A 274 30.20 -0.18 -6.82
N GLY A 275 30.79 0.95 -6.43
CA GLY A 275 31.11 2.07 -7.31
C GLY A 275 29.91 2.99 -7.58
N PHE A 276 28.85 2.91 -6.78
CA PHE A 276 27.69 3.79 -6.85
C PHE A 276 26.93 3.84 -5.52
N ASP A 277 26.26 4.96 -5.25
CA ASP A 277 25.40 5.15 -4.08
C ASP A 277 24.17 4.26 -4.08
N PHE A 278 23.58 4.07 -2.89
CA PHE A 278 22.33 3.32 -2.74
C PHE A 278 21.23 3.82 -3.68
N ALA A 279 20.81 2.96 -4.62
CA ALA A 279 19.84 3.30 -5.65
C ALA A 279 18.43 2.81 -5.28
N LEU A 280 17.50 3.75 -5.12
CA LEU A 280 16.09 3.46 -4.91
C LEU A 280 15.35 3.21 -6.23
N SER A 281 14.36 2.33 -6.18
CA SER A 281 13.40 2.18 -7.29
C SER A 281 12.60 3.47 -7.43
N SER A 282 12.72 4.13 -8.58
CA SER A 282 11.99 5.36 -8.96
C SER A 282 10.47 5.18 -9.09
N THR A 283 9.90 4.06 -8.60
CA THR A 283 8.45 3.92 -8.44
C THR A 283 7.95 4.51 -7.12
N GLN A 284 8.86 4.98 -6.26
CA GLN A 284 8.50 5.94 -5.22
C GLN A 284 8.28 7.28 -5.90
N THR A 285 7.15 7.90 -5.63
CA THR A 285 6.90 9.28 -5.97
C THR A 285 8.12 10.12 -5.61
N ALA A 286 8.74 10.75 -6.60
CA ALA A 286 9.80 11.72 -6.32
C ALA A 286 9.12 12.85 -5.53
N TYR A 287 9.50 13.02 -4.28
CA TYR A 287 9.01 14.10 -3.45
C TYR A 287 10.08 15.19 -3.40
N PHE A 288 9.64 16.44 -3.37
CA PHE A 288 10.49 17.55 -3.02
C PHE A 288 10.00 18.22 -1.77
N ARG A 289 10.95 18.87 -1.08
CA ARG A 289 10.67 19.68 0.07
C ARG A 289 11.53 20.93 0.00
N HIS A 290 10.97 22.09 0.29
CA HIS A 290 11.74 23.32 0.52
C HIS A 290 11.43 23.86 1.90
N HIS A 291 12.45 24.18 2.67
CA HIS A 291 12.34 24.88 3.95
C HIS A 291 13.41 25.98 4.06
N PRO A 292 13.19 27.03 4.86
CA PRO A 292 14.21 28.03 5.10
C PRO A 292 15.42 27.42 5.85
N GLU A 293 16.63 27.91 5.53
CA GLU A 293 17.90 27.54 6.19
C GLU A 293 17.90 27.91 7.68
N GLU A 294 17.30 29.05 8.02
CA GLU A 294 17.19 29.52 9.40
C GLU A 294 15.72 29.81 9.74
N THR A 295 15.31 29.48 10.97
CA THR A 295 14.00 29.95 11.48
C THR A 295 13.97 31.47 11.36
N PHE A 296 12.98 32.03 10.65
CA PHE A 296 12.82 33.47 10.47
C PHE A 296 12.88 34.18 11.84
N GLY A 297 14.04 34.75 12.17
CA GLY A 297 14.32 35.24 13.52
C GLY A 297 13.78 36.64 13.77
N LEU A 298 13.99 37.56 12.82
CA LEU A 298 13.50 38.93 12.87
C LEU A 298 13.10 39.36 11.46
N LEU A 299 11.83 39.66 11.26
CA LEU A 299 11.31 40.19 9.99
C LEU A 299 10.85 41.64 10.20
N ASP A 300 11.28 42.54 9.32
CA ASP A 300 10.76 43.91 9.32
C ASP A 300 9.36 43.92 8.70
N VAL A 301 8.37 44.24 9.53
CA VAL A 301 6.95 44.29 9.17
C VAL A 301 6.40 45.71 9.15
N GLY A 302 7.25 46.73 9.34
CA GLY A 302 6.79 48.13 9.49
C GLY A 302 6.02 48.66 8.28
N ASP A 303 6.22 48.06 7.10
CA ASP A 303 5.54 48.41 5.87
C ASP A 303 4.15 47.75 5.69
N TYR A 304 3.73 46.85 6.59
CA TYR A 304 2.50 46.07 6.48
C TYR A 304 1.55 46.30 7.65
N ASP A 305 0.24 46.26 7.38
CA ASP A 305 -0.81 46.55 8.36
C ASP A 305 -1.29 45.30 9.11
N TYR A 306 -1.21 44.13 8.45
CA TYR A 306 -1.72 42.87 8.96
C TYR A 306 -0.70 41.74 8.79
N PHE A 307 -0.68 40.81 9.75
CA PHE A 307 0.11 39.59 9.72
C PHE A 307 -0.77 38.38 10.02
N ILE A 308 -0.61 37.33 9.23
CA ILE A 308 -1.29 36.05 9.38
C ILE A 308 -0.20 34.98 9.55
N PRO A 309 -0.12 34.32 10.72
CA PRO A 309 1.06 33.54 11.10
C PRO A 309 1.21 32.20 10.37
N SER A 310 0.11 31.52 10.03
CA SER A 310 0.14 30.28 9.26
C SER A 310 -1.25 29.94 8.73
N PHE A 311 -1.31 29.36 7.54
CA PHE A 311 -2.51 28.74 6.97
C PHE A 311 -2.51 27.20 7.08
N ALA A 312 -1.46 26.59 7.65
CA ALA A 312 -1.29 25.13 7.72
C ALA A 312 -2.35 24.41 8.57
N GLU A 313 -2.90 25.07 9.60
CA GLU A 313 -3.96 24.48 10.46
C GLU A 313 -5.37 24.52 9.84
N PHE A 314 -5.55 25.11 8.65
CA PHE A 314 -6.88 25.47 8.13
C PHE A 314 -7.21 24.86 6.74
N GLN A 315 -6.52 23.79 6.33
CA GLN A 315 -6.66 23.18 5.00
C GLN A 315 -7.95 22.37 4.75
N GLU A 316 -8.67 21.90 5.77
CA GLU A 316 -9.77 20.93 5.57
C GLU A 316 -11.13 21.55 5.20
N GLU A 317 -11.39 22.81 5.56
CA GLU A 317 -12.59 23.55 5.18
C GLU A 317 -12.16 25.00 4.93
N GLY A 318 -12.19 25.44 3.66
CA GLY A 318 -11.64 26.72 3.19
C GLY A 318 -11.62 27.83 4.25
N THR A 319 -10.44 28.35 4.54
CA THR A 319 -10.27 29.30 5.65
C THR A 319 -10.97 30.60 5.31
N LEU A 320 -11.68 31.20 6.26
CA LEU A 320 -12.19 32.57 6.13
C LEU A 320 -11.85 33.36 7.39
N ILE A 321 -10.88 34.26 7.28
CA ILE A 321 -10.48 35.19 8.35
C ILE A 321 -11.20 36.51 8.10
N ASN A 322 -12.05 36.92 9.03
CA ASN A 322 -12.75 38.20 8.97
C ASN A 322 -12.28 39.11 10.11
N LYS A 323 -11.89 40.33 9.77
CA LYS A 323 -11.60 41.40 10.74
C LYS A 323 -12.13 42.72 10.18
N ASP A 324 -13.09 43.31 10.89
CA ASP A 324 -13.80 44.52 10.46
C ASP A 324 -14.43 44.34 9.06
N SER A 325 -14.01 45.13 8.07
CA SER A 325 -14.46 44.98 6.68
C SER A 325 -13.55 44.12 5.81
N LEU A 326 -12.45 43.60 6.35
CA LEU A 326 -11.48 42.76 5.63
C LEU A 326 -11.82 41.28 5.78
N SER A 327 -11.82 40.57 4.66
CA SER A 327 -12.05 39.13 4.56
C SER A 327 -10.94 38.49 3.75
N ILE A 328 -10.30 37.46 4.31
CA ILE A 328 -9.21 36.74 3.67
C ILE A 328 -9.60 35.26 3.64
N ALA A 329 -9.68 34.71 2.44
CA ALA A 329 -10.04 33.32 2.22
C ALA A 329 -8.90 32.54 1.56
N TYR A 330 -8.67 31.31 2.00
CA TYR A 330 -7.76 30.37 1.35
C TYR A 330 -8.52 29.07 1.07
N GLU A 331 -8.76 28.79 -0.20
CA GLU A 331 -9.54 27.63 -0.65
C GLU A 331 -8.95 27.12 -1.97
N ALA A 332 -8.76 25.80 -2.08
CA ALA A 332 -8.21 25.15 -3.27
C ALA A 332 -6.95 25.87 -3.78
N GLU A 333 -5.97 26.04 -2.88
CA GLU A 333 -4.66 26.66 -3.14
C GLU A 333 -4.68 28.14 -3.54
N THR A 334 -5.86 28.75 -3.62
CA THR A 334 -6.05 30.14 -4.01
C THR A 334 -6.30 31.02 -2.80
N LEU A 335 -5.47 32.06 -2.64
CA LEU A 335 -5.68 33.13 -1.66
C LEU A 335 -6.56 34.23 -2.28
N LYS A 336 -7.63 34.60 -1.59
CA LYS A 336 -8.57 35.67 -1.96
C LYS A 336 -8.63 36.70 -0.84
N ILE A 337 -8.49 37.97 -1.17
CA ILE A 337 -8.58 39.09 -0.21
C ILE A 337 -9.69 40.02 -0.68
N SER A 338 -10.64 40.30 0.20
CA SER A 338 -11.78 41.17 -0.06
C SER A 338 -11.93 42.22 1.04
N LYS A 339 -12.34 43.44 0.68
CA LYS A 339 -12.63 44.52 1.62
C LYS A 339 -13.99 45.12 1.31
N ASP A 340 -14.82 45.33 2.33
CA ASP A 340 -16.19 45.86 2.19
C ASP A 340 -17.05 45.05 1.18
N GLY A 341 -16.79 43.75 1.07
CA GLY A 341 -17.46 42.84 0.13
C GLY A 341 -16.96 42.92 -1.32
N GLN A 342 -15.96 43.75 -1.62
CA GLN A 342 -15.30 43.80 -2.93
C GLN A 342 -14.01 42.97 -2.92
N LEU A 343 -13.85 42.08 -3.90
CA LEU A 343 -12.62 41.31 -4.10
C LEU A 343 -11.50 42.24 -4.58
N LEU A 344 -10.40 42.30 -3.83
CA LEU A 344 -9.25 43.14 -4.11
C LEU A 344 -8.07 42.36 -4.70
N TYR A 345 -7.93 41.08 -4.33
CA TYR A 345 -6.80 40.26 -4.76
C TYR A 345 -7.17 38.78 -4.84
N THR A 346 -6.60 38.09 -5.83
CA THR A 346 -6.69 36.65 -5.99
C THR A 346 -5.37 36.13 -6.52
N LYS A 347 -4.80 35.10 -5.88
CA LYS A 347 -3.56 34.47 -6.35
C LYS A 347 -3.53 32.99 -5.99
N ASP A 348 -3.12 32.19 -6.95
CA ASP A 348 -2.77 30.80 -6.74
C ASP A 348 -1.41 30.74 -6.03
N ILE A 349 -1.43 30.28 -4.77
CA ILE A 349 -0.23 30.19 -3.94
C ILE A 349 0.58 28.94 -4.29
N ALA A 350 -0.06 27.89 -4.81
CA ALA A 350 0.65 26.70 -5.29
C ALA A 350 1.49 27.03 -6.53
N GLU A 351 0.97 27.85 -7.45
CA GLU A 351 1.76 28.35 -8.59
C GLU A 351 3.04 29.07 -8.13
N ALA A 352 2.93 29.98 -7.15
CA ALA A 352 4.09 30.69 -6.59
C ALA A 352 5.08 29.74 -5.88
N ALA A 353 4.58 28.71 -5.19
CA ALA A 353 5.42 27.69 -4.57
C ALA A 353 6.14 26.80 -5.61
N LEU A 354 5.47 26.50 -6.73
CA LEU A 354 6.05 25.75 -7.84
C LEU A 354 7.15 26.55 -8.55
N ASP A 355 7.01 27.86 -8.69
CA ASP A 355 8.07 28.73 -9.22
C ASP A 355 9.33 28.69 -8.35
N ILE A 356 9.17 28.74 -7.02
CA ILE A 356 10.27 28.57 -6.05
C ILE A 356 10.92 27.19 -6.22
N HIS A 357 10.10 26.15 -6.36
CA HIS A 357 10.59 24.79 -6.57
C HIS A 357 11.41 24.66 -7.86
N ASN A 358 10.88 25.14 -8.98
CA ASN A 358 11.51 25.08 -10.30
C ASN A 358 12.85 25.83 -10.34
N ALA A 359 12.99 26.92 -9.56
CA ALA A 359 14.25 27.65 -9.44
C ALA A 359 15.30 26.92 -8.57
N ASN A 360 14.89 25.94 -7.75
CA ASN A 360 15.72 25.35 -6.70
C ASN A 360 15.71 23.80 -6.69
N ILE A 361 15.48 23.18 -7.85
CA ILE A 361 15.44 21.72 -7.98
C ILE A 361 16.68 21.06 -7.36
N GLY A 362 16.45 20.05 -6.51
CA GLY A 362 17.49 19.27 -5.86
C GLY A 362 18.07 19.88 -4.58
N LYS A 363 17.52 20.98 -4.07
CA LYS A 363 17.87 21.55 -2.76
C LYS A 363 16.68 21.43 -1.83
N ASP A 364 16.93 21.03 -0.58
CA ASP A 364 15.86 20.99 0.44
C ASP A 364 15.81 22.23 1.32
N SER A 365 16.96 22.88 1.50
CA SER A 365 17.15 24.03 2.38
C SER A 365 17.49 25.24 1.52
N LEU A 366 16.65 26.27 1.57
CA LEU A 366 16.78 27.50 0.78
C LEU A 366 17.05 28.71 1.68
N LYS A 367 17.69 29.74 1.12
CA LYS A 367 17.84 30.99 1.86
C LYS A 367 16.45 31.57 2.13
N ASN A 368 16.31 32.23 3.28
CA ASN A 368 15.04 32.82 3.70
C ASN A 368 14.44 33.77 2.65
N GLU A 369 15.28 34.50 1.88
CA GLU A 369 14.86 35.38 0.79
C GLU A 369 14.27 34.63 -0.41
N GLU A 370 14.71 33.39 -0.66
CA GLU A 370 14.23 32.52 -1.75
C GLU A 370 12.87 31.89 -1.42
N MET A 371 12.49 31.89 -0.13
CA MET A 371 11.21 31.39 0.39
C MET A 371 10.12 32.47 0.46
N ILE A 372 10.35 33.64 -0.14
CA ILE A 372 9.45 34.79 -0.09
C ILE A 372 8.90 35.10 -1.48
N PHE A 373 7.58 35.23 -1.57
CA PHE A 373 6.88 35.76 -2.73
C PHE A 373 6.26 37.11 -2.37
N VAL A 374 6.48 38.14 -3.20
CA VAL A 374 5.92 39.49 -3.01
C VAL A 374 5.14 39.88 -4.24
N ASP A 375 3.96 40.44 -4.04
CA ASP A 375 3.11 40.97 -5.10
C ASP A 375 2.49 42.29 -4.66
N GLU A 376 2.28 43.19 -5.62
CA GLU A 376 1.79 44.54 -5.36
C GLU A 376 0.84 44.99 -6.47
N THR A 377 -0.31 45.50 -6.05
CA THR A 377 -1.41 45.96 -6.91
C THR A 377 -1.75 47.40 -6.58
N GLU A 378 -2.68 48.00 -7.33
CA GLU A 378 -3.19 49.35 -7.04
C GLU A 378 -3.93 49.44 -5.69
N HIS A 379 -4.34 48.31 -5.10
CA HIS A 379 -5.18 48.26 -3.90
C HIS A 379 -4.48 47.70 -2.66
N LEU A 380 -3.46 46.86 -2.85
CA LEU A 380 -2.75 46.21 -1.75
C LEU A 380 -1.34 45.77 -2.13
N LYS A 381 -0.52 45.54 -1.10
CA LYS A 381 0.77 44.86 -1.19
C LYS A 381 0.74 43.62 -0.29
N ILE A 382 1.19 42.49 -0.83
CA ILE A 382 1.25 41.22 -0.13
C ILE A 382 2.67 40.66 -0.13
N MET A 383 3.08 40.10 1.00
CA MET A 383 4.27 39.27 1.12
C MET A 383 3.85 37.91 1.70
N VAL A 384 4.09 36.85 0.94
CA VAL A 384 3.88 35.46 1.32
C VAL A 384 5.23 34.87 1.69
N ILE A 385 5.32 34.31 2.89
CA ILE A 385 6.54 33.72 3.43
C ILE A 385 6.29 32.23 3.60
N PHE A 386 6.89 31.41 2.75
CA PHE A 386 6.79 29.96 2.85
C PHE A 386 7.67 29.44 3.99
N GLN A 387 7.04 28.78 4.96
CA GLN A 387 7.72 28.09 6.05
C GLN A 387 8.08 26.67 5.64
N SER A 388 7.26 26.05 4.79
CA SER A 388 7.58 24.78 4.15
C SER A 388 6.75 24.59 2.88
N ILE A 389 7.40 24.05 1.85
CA ILE A 389 6.77 23.61 0.60
C ILE A 389 7.02 22.11 0.48
N TYR A 390 5.98 21.33 0.20
CA TYR A 390 6.09 19.89 -0.02
C TYR A 390 5.26 19.47 -1.22
N GLY A 391 5.81 18.62 -2.08
CA GLY A 391 5.14 18.23 -3.30
C GLY A 391 5.77 17.03 -3.99
N THR A 392 5.25 16.69 -5.17
CA THR A 392 5.70 15.57 -5.98
C THR A 392 6.23 16.03 -7.33
N GLU A 393 7.22 15.31 -7.86
CA GLU A 393 7.92 15.62 -9.11
C GLU A 393 7.74 14.52 -10.18
N ASN A 394 6.74 13.65 -10.02
CA ASN A 394 6.45 12.58 -10.98
C ASN A 394 5.74 13.12 -12.23
N GLY A 395 6.45 13.82 -13.10
CA GLY A 395 5.89 14.44 -14.31
C GLY A 395 5.85 15.95 -14.19
N GLU A 396 4.65 16.55 -14.28
CA GLU A 396 4.46 17.97 -13.93
C GLU A 396 4.47 18.09 -12.40
N PRO A 397 5.35 18.93 -11.81
CA PRO A 397 5.43 19.07 -10.37
C PRO A 397 4.10 19.54 -9.77
N SER A 398 3.67 18.91 -8.67
CA SER A 398 2.44 19.26 -7.95
C SER A 398 2.74 19.55 -6.49
N ILE A 399 1.94 20.43 -5.89
CA ILE A 399 2.00 20.74 -4.47
C ILE A 399 1.10 19.75 -3.71
N ASP A 400 1.65 19.14 -2.67
CA ASP A 400 0.90 18.26 -1.76
C ASP A 400 0.54 19.01 -0.47
N TRP A 401 1.46 19.88 0.01
CA TRP A 401 1.27 20.62 1.24
C TRP A 401 2.09 21.91 1.28
N LEU A 402 1.49 22.97 1.83
CA LEU A 402 2.11 24.28 2.03
C LEU A 402 1.87 24.76 3.47
N ASP A 403 2.91 25.33 4.06
CA ASP A 403 2.81 26.18 5.23
C ASP A 403 3.42 27.54 4.90
N PHE A 404 2.62 28.58 5.05
CA PHE A 404 3.03 29.94 4.73
C PHE A 404 2.34 30.96 5.64
N ALA A 405 3.06 32.05 5.88
CA ALA A 405 2.55 33.24 6.53
C ALA A 405 2.27 34.33 5.48
N VAL A 406 1.37 35.26 5.81
CA VAL A 406 1.03 36.39 4.93
C VAL A 406 1.15 37.70 5.67
N LEU A 407 1.85 38.65 5.08
CA LEU A 407 1.85 40.06 5.45
C LEU A 407 1.08 40.86 4.42
N LEU A 408 0.21 41.75 4.88
CA LEU A 408 -0.70 42.50 4.02
C LEU A 408 -0.70 43.97 4.38
N LYS A 409 -0.55 44.82 3.36
CA LYS A 409 -0.76 46.26 3.42
C LYS A 409 -1.90 46.64 2.49
N ILE A 410 -2.83 47.46 2.93
CA ILE A 410 -3.96 47.89 2.10
C ILE A 410 -3.88 49.41 1.89
N TYR A 411 -4.01 49.86 0.64
CA TYR A 411 -3.94 51.28 0.28
C TYR A 411 -5.26 52.04 0.49
#